data_AF-A0A9X1PXU9-F1
#
_entry.id   AF-A0A9X1PXU9-F1
#
_cell.length_a   1.000
_cell.length_b   1.000
_cell.length_c   1.000
_cell.angle_alpha   90.00
_cell.angle_beta   90.00
_cell.angle_gamma   90.00
#
_symmetry.space_group_name_H-M   'P 1'
#
loop_
_entity.id
_entity.type
_entity.pdbx_description
1 polymer ?
#
loop_
_entity_poly.entity_id
_entity_poly.type
_entity_poly.pdbx_seq_one_letter_code
_entity_poly.pdbx_strand_id
1 'polypeptide(L)'
;MPVAQDWAENYRRNNGPAALLSSTTVYDTAQPAGLVADHNRLRRVFHETLTEQRHSGGKRRAPYMKGDPAQSATDDLAWDAAAALMYGSNQGLVPHGPVRDVLVEAILGRLAEDAGRNSSEGETQEDIALSDLSGGTVKLLTWYLRHRPGDSANLLGAICLKARVRLGLAPAQVGSLLRRSFHLDSGLDGQTIDTLLDMALAPSASGYRKH
;
A
#
# COMPACT_ATOMS: atom_id res chain seq x y z
N MET A 1 -1.85 33.29 10.26
CA MET A 1 -0.53 32.66 9.99
C MET A 1 -0.72 31.50 9.00
N PRO A 2 -0.83 31.77 7.68
CA PRO A 2 -1.16 30.75 6.69
C PRO A 2 0.01 29.78 6.41
N VAL A 3 1.24 30.31 6.36
CA VAL A 3 2.45 29.55 5.99
C VAL A 3 2.77 28.41 6.97
N ALA A 4 2.53 28.63 8.27
CA ALA A 4 2.78 27.61 9.29
C ALA A 4 1.78 26.45 9.21
N GLN A 5 0.52 26.73 8.85
CA GLN A 5 -0.50 25.70 8.64
C GLN A 5 -0.24 24.90 7.35
N ASP A 6 0.13 25.58 6.27
CA ASP A 6 0.49 24.92 5.00
C ASP A 6 1.73 24.04 5.16
N TRP A 7 2.73 24.49 5.93
CA TRP A 7 3.91 23.69 6.25
C TRP A 7 3.56 22.45 7.08
N ALA A 8 2.75 22.60 8.14
CA ALA A 8 2.34 21.50 8.99
C ALA A 8 1.52 20.46 8.21
N GLU A 9 0.63 20.92 7.33
CA GLU A 9 -0.13 20.05 6.44
C GLU A 9 0.79 19.26 5.51
N ASN A 10 1.70 19.95 4.82
CA ASN A 10 2.60 19.31 3.87
C ASN A 10 3.54 18.32 4.57
N TYR A 11 4.05 18.66 5.77
CA TYR A 11 4.84 17.75 6.59
C TYR A 11 4.05 16.51 6.98
N ARG A 12 2.80 16.67 7.44
CA ARG A 12 1.90 15.56 7.78
C ARG A 12 1.63 14.65 6.59
N ARG A 13 1.44 15.18 5.38
CA ARG A 13 1.20 14.37 4.18
C ARG A 13 2.40 13.52 3.77
N ASN A 14 3.59 14.10 3.88
CA ASN A 14 4.82 13.46 3.40
C ASN A 14 5.40 12.49 4.43
N ASN A 15 5.24 12.77 5.73
CA ASN A 15 5.86 11.98 6.81
C ASN A 15 4.86 11.17 7.62
N GLY A 16 3.60 11.61 7.70
CA GLY A 16 2.56 10.95 8.50
C GLY A 16 2.27 9.52 8.04
N PRO A 17 2.04 9.26 6.74
CA PRO A 17 1.89 7.89 6.24
C PRO A 17 3.10 7.00 6.53
N ALA A 18 4.33 7.53 6.46
CA ALA A 18 5.55 6.79 6.78
C ALA A 18 5.60 6.37 8.25
N ALA A 19 5.23 7.28 9.17
CA ALA A 19 5.13 6.96 10.59
C ALA A 19 4.00 5.98 10.90
N LEU A 20 2.81 6.20 10.33
CA LEU A 20 1.62 5.37 10.54
C LEU A 20 1.83 3.93 10.05
N LEU A 21 2.46 3.78 8.89
CA LEU A 21 2.74 2.49 8.26
C LEU A 21 4.19 2.04 8.54
N SER A 22 4.74 2.40 9.70
CA SER A 22 6.02 1.87 10.18
C SER A 22 5.82 0.67 11.09
N SER A 23 6.83 -0.20 11.12
CA SER A 23 6.94 -1.30 12.08
C SER A 23 8.40 -1.47 12.47
N THR A 24 8.64 -2.06 13.63
CA THR A 24 9.99 -2.34 14.12
C THR A 24 10.48 -3.68 13.60
N THR A 25 11.73 -3.74 13.15
CA THR A 25 12.42 -4.97 12.76
C THR A 25 12.94 -5.74 13.98
N VAL A 26 13.49 -6.93 13.76
CA VAL A 26 14.22 -7.69 14.78
C VAL A 26 15.50 -6.98 15.28
N TYR A 27 15.97 -5.98 14.53
CA TYR A 27 17.15 -5.18 14.87
C TYR A 27 16.79 -3.85 15.54
N ASP A 28 15.57 -3.73 16.08
CA ASP A 28 15.05 -2.52 16.75
C ASP A 28 15.08 -1.24 15.89
N THR A 29 15.00 -1.39 14.57
CA THR A 29 14.92 -0.26 13.63
C THR A 29 13.52 -0.10 13.06
N ALA A 30 13.03 1.15 13.00
CA ALA A 30 11.76 1.48 12.36
C ALA A 30 11.90 1.42 10.84
N GLN A 31 11.02 0.65 10.19
CA GLN A 31 11.02 0.41 8.76
C GLN A 31 9.59 0.39 8.21
N PRO A 32 9.37 0.53 6.89
CA PRO A 32 8.05 0.37 6.30
C PRO A 32 7.42 -0.98 6.66
N ALA A 33 6.16 -0.98 7.07
CA ALA A 33 5.45 -2.17 7.55
C ALA A 33 5.29 -3.26 6.48
N GLY A 34 5.44 -2.92 5.20
CA GLY A 34 5.57 -3.88 4.10
C GLY A 34 6.88 -4.65 4.16
N LEU A 35 8.00 -3.94 4.29
CA LEU A 35 9.34 -4.54 4.40
C LEU A 35 9.45 -5.47 5.62
N VAL A 36 8.93 -5.02 6.77
CA VAL A 36 8.93 -5.83 7.99
C VAL A 36 8.06 -7.09 7.84
N ALA A 37 6.95 -7.00 7.09
CA ALA A 37 6.12 -8.17 6.80
C ALA A 37 6.84 -9.16 5.88
N ASP A 38 7.53 -8.67 4.85
CA ASP A 38 8.35 -9.50 3.95
C ASP A 38 9.50 -10.17 4.70
N HIS A 39 10.23 -9.42 5.53
CA HIS A 39 11.27 -9.95 6.42
C HIS A 39 10.73 -11.08 7.30
N ASN A 40 9.63 -10.84 8.04
CA ASN A 40 9.05 -11.84 8.93
C ASN A 40 8.55 -13.09 8.19
N ARG A 41 8.01 -12.91 6.98
CA ARG A 41 7.55 -14.01 6.15
C ARG A 41 8.72 -14.85 5.63
N LEU A 42 9.74 -14.21 5.06
CA LEU A 42 10.94 -14.88 4.55
C LEU A 42 11.71 -15.56 5.67
N ARG A 43 11.77 -14.92 6.84
CA ARG A 43 12.32 -15.52 8.06
C ARG A 43 11.66 -16.85 8.38
N ARG A 44 10.33 -16.92 8.37
CA ARG A 44 9.62 -18.19 8.62
C ARG A 44 9.97 -19.25 7.57
N VAL A 45 9.99 -18.87 6.29
CA VAL A 45 10.30 -19.79 5.18
C VAL A 45 11.73 -20.32 5.28
N PHE A 46 12.71 -19.46 5.55
CA PHE A 46 14.11 -19.86 5.68
C PHE A 46 14.34 -20.69 6.94
N HIS A 47 13.68 -20.34 8.06
CA HIS A 47 13.78 -21.12 9.28
C HIS A 47 13.22 -22.53 9.07
N GLU A 48 12.02 -22.64 8.51
CA GLU A 48 11.43 -23.91 8.11
C GLU A 48 12.37 -24.68 7.17
N THR A 49 12.98 -24.02 6.18
CA THR A 49 13.88 -24.71 5.22
C THR A 49 15.16 -25.22 5.88
N LEU A 50 15.75 -24.47 6.80
CA LEU A 50 17.00 -24.82 7.48
C LEU A 50 16.80 -25.86 8.60
N THR A 51 15.63 -25.85 9.25
CA THR A 51 15.33 -26.66 10.45
C THR A 51 14.33 -27.79 10.22
N GLU A 52 13.53 -27.74 9.16
CA GLU A 52 12.44 -28.68 8.84
C GLU A 52 12.39 -29.01 7.34
N GLN A 53 13.11 -30.04 6.89
CA GLN A 53 12.89 -30.54 5.54
C GLN A 53 11.53 -31.25 5.44
N ARG A 54 10.49 -30.54 4.94
CA ARG A 54 9.24 -31.17 4.53
C ARG A 54 9.51 -32.13 3.36
N HIS A 55 9.18 -33.40 3.55
CA HIS A 55 9.07 -34.38 2.46
C HIS A 55 7.59 -34.70 2.20
N SER A 56 7.17 -34.59 0.95
CA SER A 56 6.02 -35.32 0.42
C SER A 56 6.43 -36.80 0.27
N GLY A 57 6.51 -37.57 1.36
CA GLY A 57 6.86 -39.01 1.24
C GLY A 57 7.53 -39.71 2.42
N GLY A 58 7.51 -39.18 3.64
CA GLY A 58 7.58 -40.02 4.85
C GLY A 58 8.93 -40.27 5.54
N LYS A 59 10.07 -39.76 5.06
CA LYS A 59 11.33 -39.77 5.86
C LYS A 59 11.79 -38.34 6.18
N ARG A 60 11.77 -37.98 7.48
CA ARG A 60 12.36 -36.72 7.97
C ARG A 60 13.89 -36.80 7.86
N ARG A 61 14.50 -35.90 7.08
CA ARG A 61 15.95 -35.70 7.07
C ARG A 61 16.39 -34.87 8.28
N ALA A 62 17.64 -35.05 8.70
CA ALA A 62 18.24 -34.21 9.73
C ALA A 62 18.33 -32.76 9.21
N PRO A 63 18.11 -31.76 10.08
CA PRO A 63 18.17 -30.36 9.67
C PRO A 63 19.58 -29.92 9.32
N TYR A 64 19.68 -28.91 8.45
CA TYR A 64 20.95 -28.33 8.02
C TYR A 64 21.60 -27.51 9.14
N MET A 65 20.79 -26.81 9.92
CA MET A 65 21.20 -26.03 11.09
C MET A 65 20.18 -26.18 12.23
N LYS A 66 20.60 -25.89 13.46
CA LYS A 66 19.73 -25.92 14.65
C LYS A 66 20.08 -24.79 15.60
N GLY A 67 19.12 -24.42 16.45
CA GLY A 67 19.32 -23.46 17.55
C GLY A 67 19.69 -22.06 17.04
N ASP A 68 20.40 -21.32 17.89
CA ASP A 68 20.74 -19.91 17.65
C ASP A 68 21.45 -19.65 16.30
N PRO A 69 22.36 -20.52 15.80
CA PRO A 69 22.94 -20.34 14.47
C PRO A 69 21.91 -20.38 13.33
N ALA A 70 20.89 -21.25 13.42
CA ALA A 70 19.83 -21.31 12.42
C ALA A 70 18.98 -20.04 12.47
N GLN A 71 18.69 -19.55 13.68
CA GLN A 71 17.90 -18.34 13.88
C GLN A 71 18.62 -17.11 13.31
N SER A 72 19.89 -16.90 13.68
CA SER A 72 20.69 -15.77 13.19
C SER A 72 20.84 -15.81 11.66
N ALA A 73 21.20 -16.96 11.08
CA ALA A 73 21.35 -17.10 9.63
C ALA A 73 20.02 -16.83 8.90
N THR A 74 18.90 -17.23 9.51
CA THR A 74 17.57 -16.96 8.97
C THR A 74 17.24 -15.47 9.03
N ASP A 75 17.47 -14.82 10.16
CA ASP A 75 17.19 -13.39 10.35
C ASP A 75 17.95 -12.54 9.32
N ASP A 76 19.24 -12.82 9.14
CA ASP A 76 20.12 -12.11 8.19
C ASP A 76 19.74 -12.39 6.73
N LEU A 77 19.54 -13.66 6.35
CA LEU A 77 19.14 -14.02 4.98
C LEU A 77 17.77 -13.43 4.62
N ALA A 78 16.83 -13.44 5.57
CA ALA A 78 15.52 -12.83 5.39
C ALA A 78 15.62 -11.32 5.21
N TRP A 79 16.53 -10.66 5.95
CA TRP A 79 16.73 -9.23 5.85
C TRP A 79 17.32 -8.84 4.51
N ASP A 80 18.39 -9.51 4.09
CA ASP A 80 19.02 -9.28 2.79
C ASP A 80 18.04 -9.49 1.63
N ALA A 81 17.25 -10.56 1.68
CA ALA A 81 16.25 -10.84 0.66
C ALA A 81 15.12 -9.79 0.65
N ALA A 82 14.59 -9.40 1.81
CA ALA A 82 13.55 -8.38 1.90
C ALA A 82 14.08 -6.99 1.45
N ALA A 83 15.29 -6.63 1.87
CA ALA A 83 15.95 -5.41 1.46
C ALA A 83 16.27 -5.41 -0.04
N ALA A 84 16.65 -6.54 -0.63
CA ALA A 84 16.87 -6.66 -2.08
C ALA A 84 15.56 -6.51 -2.87
N LEU A 85 14.43 -7.03 -2.36
CA LEU A 85 13.12 -6.82 -2.97
C LEU A 85 12.75 -5.33 -3.05
N MET A 86 13.13 -4.55 -2.03
CA MET A 86 12.70 -3.16 -1.86
C MET A 86 13.72 -2.10 -2.30
N TYR A 87 15.00 -2.34 -2.08
CA TYR A 87 16.10 -1.37 -2.18
C TYR A 87 17.30 -1.86 -3.01
N GLY A 88 17.22 -3.04 -3.63
CA GLY A 88 18.26 -3.57 -4.52
C GLY A 88 18.74 -2.55 -5.58
N SER A 89 19.93 -2.80 -6.14
CA SER A 89 20.79 -1.83 -6.84
C SER A 89 20.22 -1.11 -8.09
N ASN A 90 18.93 -1.26 -8.39
CA ASN A 90 18.15 -0.52 -9.40
C ASN A 90 16.64 -0.44 -9.02
N GLN A 91 16.32 0.14 -7.85
CA GLN A 91 14.96 0.24 -7.27
C GLN A 91 14.35 -1.04 -6.66
N GLY A 92 15.19 -2.01 -6.27
CA GLY A 92 14.73 -3.32 -5.81
C GLY A 92 14.40 -4.30 -6.94
N LEU A 93 14.23 -5.57 -6.60
CA LEU A 93 13.72 -6.57 -7.55
C LEU A 93 12.29 -6.25 -7.98
N VAL A 94 11.52 -5.58 -7.12
CA VAL A 94 10.17 -5.13 -7.47
C VAL A 94 10.23 -3.70 -8.01
N PRO A 95 9.85 -3.44 -9.27
CA PRO A 95 9.94 -2.12 -9.87
C PRO A 95 8.79 -1.23 -9.37
N HIS A 96 8.94 -0.65 -8.17
CA HIS A 96 7.88 0.13 -7.51
C HIS A 96 7.36 1.29 -8.37
N GLY A 97 8.22 2.05 -9.06
CA GLY A 97 7.80 3.12 -9.97
C GLY A 97 6.82 2.63 -11.06
N PRO A 98 7.22 1.68 -11.90
CA PRO A 98 6.33 1.05 -12.87
C PRO A 98 5.06 0.43 -12.26
N VAL A 99 5.16 -0.21 -11.09
CA VAL A 99 3.97 -0.74 -10.38
C VAL A 99 3.00 0.38 -10.02
N ARG A 100 3.49 1.53 -9.54
CA ARG A 100 2.66 2.72 -9.26
C ARG A 100 1.95 3.21 -10.52
N ASP A 101 2.65 3.29 -11.64
CA ASP A 101 2.05 3.80 -12.89
C ASP A 101 0.96 2.86 -13.40
N VAL A 102 1.20 1.54 -13.35
CA VAL A 102 0.19 0.53 -13.68
C VAL A 102 -1.02 0.61 -12.74
N LEU A 103 -0.79 0.78 -11.44
CA LEU A 103 -1.88 0.94 -10.46
C LEU A 103 -2.76 2.16 -10.77
N VAL A 104 -2.13 3.30 -11.08
CA VAL A 104 -2.84 4.53 -11.43
C VAL A 104 -3.69 4.31 -12.68
N GLU A 105 -3.11 3.76 -13.75
CA GLU A 105 -3.85 3.54 -15.00
C GLU A 105 -4.94 2.45 -14.87
N ALA A 106 -4.71 1.39 -14.08
CA ALA A 106 -5.73 0.38 -13.83
C ALA A 106 -6.95 0.94 -13.08
N ILE A 107 -6.72 1.77 -12.06
CA ILE A 107 -7.80 2.46 -11.34
C ILE A 107 -8.53 3.42 -12.27
N LEU A 108 -7.82 4.20 -13.07
CA LEU A 108 -8.44 5.12 -14.03
C LEU A 108 -9.24 4.40 -15.11
N GLY A 109 -8.76 3.25 -15.58
CA GLY A 109 -9.49 2.40 -16.52
C GLY A 109 -10.84 1.97 -15.96
N ARG A 110 -10.85 1.52 -14.70
CA ARG A 110 -12.11 1.18 -14.00
C ARG A 110 -13.04 2.38 -13.83
N LEU A 111 -12.50 3.52 -13.40
CA LEU A 111 -13.29 4.75 -13.25
C LEU A 111 -13.88 5.21 -14.59
N ALA A 112 -13.17 5.00 -15.70
CA ALA A 112 -13.66 5.32 -17.03
C ALA A 112 -14.82 4.41 -17.47
N GLU A 113 -14.81 3.12 -17.09
CA GLU A 113 -15.93 2.21 -17.32
C GLU A 113 -17.20 2.71 -16.61
N ASP A 114 -17.08 3.12 -15.33
CA ASP A 114 -18.21 3.62 -14.54
C ASP A 114 -18.72 4.97 -15.08
N ALA A 115 -17.81 5.91 -15.38
CA ALA A 115 -18.18 7.19 -15.97
C ALA A 115 -18.85 7.02 -17.37
N GLY A 116 -18.38 6.07 -18.16
CA GLY A 116 -18.94 5.74 -19.47
C GLY A 116 -20.35 5.17 -19.39
N ARG A 117 -20.61 4.22 -18.49
CA ARG A 117 -21.96 3.65 -18.26
C ARG A 117 -22.96 4.74 -17.89
N ASN A 118 -22.62 5.59 -16.93
CA ASN A 118 -23.56 6.58 -16.40
C ASN A 118 -23.82 7.74 -17.38
N SER A 119 -22.82 8.07 -18.22
CA SER A 119 -23.01 9.03 -19.31
C SER A 119 -24.05 8.59 -20.34
N SER A 120 -24.23 7.27 -20.52
CA SER A 120 -25.26 6.71 -21.42
C SER A 120 -26.66 6.71 -20.81
N GLU A 121 -26.75 6.84 -19.48
CA GLU A 121 -28.00 6.86 -18.71
C GLU A 121 -28.49 8.29 -18.42
N GLY A 122 -27.77 9.32 -18.88
CA GLY A 122 -28.17 10.72 -18.75
C GLY A 122 -27.92 11.32 -17.36
N GLU A 123 -27.11 10.66 -16.52
CA GLU A 123 -26.74 11.19 -15.20
C GLU A 123 -25.83 12.42 -15.32
N THR A 124 -26.00 13.36 -14.39
CA THR A 124 -25.06 14.47 -14.27
C THR A 124 -23.72 13.96 -13.71
N GLN A 125 -22.63 14.64 -14.03
CA GLN A 125 -21.28 14.22 -13.61
C GLN A 125 -21.10 14.19 -12.08
N GLU A 126 -21.97 14.89 -11.34
CA GLU A 126 -22.02 14.89 -9.87
C GLU A 126 -22.74 13.66 -9.28
N ASP A 127 -23.57 12.98 -10.08
CA ASP A 127 -24.37 11.81 -9.67
C ASP A 127 -23.74 10.47 -10.04
N ILE A 128 -22.59 10.47 -10.74
CA ILE A 128 -21.94 9.23 -11.19
C ILE A 128 -21.62 8.32 -10.00
N ALA A 129 -22.34 7.19 -9.95
CA ALA A 129 -22.14 6.13 -8.98
C ALA A 129 -20.89 5.30 -9.31
N LEU A 130 -19.80 5.53 -8.56
CA LEU A 130 -18.56 4.78 -8.73
C LEU A 130 -18.61 3.43 -7.99
N SER A 131 -18.39 2.35 -8.73
CA SER A 131 -18.35 0.97 -8.22
C SER A 131 -17.03 0.70 -7.48
N ASP A 132 -17.08 -0.08 -6.40
CA ASP A 132 -15.90 -0.40 -5.61
C ASP A 132 -14.78 -1.02 -6.45
N LEU A 133 -13.53 -0.75 -6.06
CA LEU A 133 -12.36 -1.33 -6.72
C LEU A 133 -12.35 -2.85 -6.53
N SER A 134 -11.81 -3.56 -7.52
CA SER A 134 -11.61 -5.00 -7.39
C SER A 134 -10.71 -5.32 -6.19
N GLY A 135 -10.97 -6.44 -5.53
CA GLY A 135 -10.16 -6.86 -4.39
C GLY A 135 -8.67 -7.00 -4.70
N GLY A 136 -8.34 -7.46 -5.91
CA GLY A 136 -6.95 -7.51 -6.39
C GLY A 136 -6.29 -6.12 -6.47
N THR A 137 -7.02 -5.11 -6.97
CA THR A 137 -6.56 -3.72 -7.01
C THR A 137 -6.35 -3.16 -5.60
N VAL A 138 -7.30 -3.39 -4.68
CA VAL A 138 -7.19 -2.92 -3.29
C VAL A 138 -6.01 -3.57 -2.58
N LYS A 139 -5.83 -4.88 -2.74
CA LYS A 139 -4.69 -5.61 -2.18
C LYS A 139 -3.36 -5.10 -2.72
N LEU A 140 -3.24 -4.87 -4.02
CA LEU A 140 -2.01 -4.36 -4.62
C LEU A 140 -1.74 -2.90 -4.22
N LEU A 141 -2.78 -2.07 -4.11
CA LEU A 141 -2.66 -0.69 -3.63
C LEU A 141 -2.22 -0.66 -2.15
N THR A 142 -2.80 -1.52 -1.32
CA THR A 142 -2.42 -1.67 0.09
C THR A 142 -0.99 -2.18 0.23
N TRP A 143 -0.62 -3.18 -0.57
CA TRP A 143 0.77 -3.65 -0.65
C TRP A 143 1.68 -2.48 -1.00
N TYR A 144 1.40 -1.71 -2.04
CA TYR A 144 2.23 -0.58 -2.44
C TYR A 144 2.38 0.44 -1.32
N LEU A 145 1.29 0.86 -0.67
CA LEU A 145 1.32 1.86 0.41
C LEU A 145 2.11 1.38 1.63
N ARG A 146 2.04 0.09 1.97
CA ARG A 146 2.83 -0.47 3.07
C ARG A 146 4.33 -0.54 2.77
N HIS A 147 4.71 -0.68 1.50
CA HIS A 147 6.11 -0.73 1.07
C HIS A 147 6.65 0.68 0.78
N ARG A 148 5.83 1.59 0.28
CA ARG A 148 6.25 2.94 -0.11
C ARG A 148 5.37 4.00 0.57
N PRO A 149 5.34 4.04 1.92
CA PRO A 149 4.38 4.88 2.62
C PRO A 149 4.64 6.38 2.39
N GLY A 150 5.90 6.80 2.19
CA GLY A 150 6.22 8.17 1.81
C GLY A 150 5.65 8.60 0.45
N ASP A 151 5.32 7.66 -0.43
CA ASP A 151 4.74 7.94 -1.75
C ASP A 151 3.19 8.00 -1.72
N SER A 152 2.56 7.78 -0.55
CA SER A 152 1.10 7.65 -0.42
C SER A 152 0.34 8.87 -0.94
N ALA A 153 0.72 10.07 -0.49
CA ALA A 153 0.06 11.30 -0.90
C ALA A 153 0.23 11.57 -2.40
N ASN A 154 1.40 11.25 -2.94
CA ASN A 154 1.69 11.40 -4.36
C ASN A 154 0.85 10.43 -5.21
N LEU A 155 0.78 9.15 -4.83
CA LEU A 155 -0.01 8.13 -5.52
C LEU A 155 -1.50 8.46 -5.52
N LEU A 156 -2.09 8.69 -4.34
CA LEU A 156 -3.53 8.97 -4.22
C LEU A 156 -3.89 10.33 -4.85
N GLY A 157 -3.02 11.33 -4.73
CA GLY A 157 -3.15 12.60 -5.41
C GLY A 157 -3.13 12.47 -6.94
N ALA A 158 -2.26 11.63 -7.49
CA ALA A 158 -2.19 11.37 -8.92
C ALA A 158 -3.48 10.70 -9.44
N ILE A 159 -4.03 9.74 -8.69
CA ILE A 159 -5.33 9.10 -9.02
C ILE A 159 -6.43 10.16 -9.06
N CYS A 160 -6.58 10.97 -8.00
CA CYS A 160 -7.62 11.99 -7.92
C CYS A 160 -7.47 13.06 -9.02
N LEU A 161 -6.25 13.53 -9.27
CA LEU A 161 -5.96 14.54 -10.28
C LEU A 161 -6.28 14.02 -11.68
N LYS A 162 -5.78 12.83 -12.03
CA LYS A 162 -6.02 12.25 -13.36
C LYS A 162 -7.49 11.90 -13.57
N ALA A 163 -8.19 11.41 -12.54
CA ALA A 163 -9.63 11.15 -12.62
C ALA A 163 -10.41 12.44 -12.89
N ARG A 164 -10.07 13.53 -12.20
CA ARG A 164 -10.66 14.85 -12.45
C ARG A 164 -10.37 15.35 -13.87
N VAL A 165 -9.11 15.31 -14.30
CA VAL A 165 -8.69 15.89 -15.58
C VAL A 165 -9.19 15.07 -16.77
N ARG A 166 -9.19 13.73 -16.68
CA ARG A 166 -9.52 12.85 -17.81
C ARG A 166 -10.99 12.45 -17.86
N LEU A 167 -11.64 12.35 -16.70
CA LEU A 167 -13.01 11.80 -16.57
C LEU A 167 -14.00 12.81 -15.98
N GLY A 168 -13.52 14.00 -15.56
CA GLY A 168 -14.33 15.04 -14.92
C GLY A 168 -14.92 14.64 -13.56
N LEU A 169 -14.42 13.55 -12.94
CA LEU A 169 -14.88 13.10 -11.63
C LEU A 169 -14.41 14.05 -10.52
N ALA A 170 -15.31 14.34 -9.57
CA ALA A 170 -14.97 15.17 -8.44
C ALA A 170 -13.97 14.44 -7.52
N PRO A 171 -12.90 15.11 -7.02
CA PRO A 171 -11.94 14.45 -6.14
C PRO A 171 -12.58 13.81 -4.89
N ALA A 172 -13.66 14.40 -4.36
CA ALA A 172 -14.40 13.86 -3.22
C ALA A 172 -15.11 12.52 -3.53
N GLN A 173 -15.64 12.35 -4.75
CA GLN A 173 -16.23 11.08 -5.19
C GLN A 173 -15.16 9.99 -5.24
N VAL A 174 -14.00 10.30 -5.84
CA VAL A 174 -12.86 9.37 -5.94
C VAL A 174 -12.28 9.04 -4.57
N GLY A 175 -12.14 10.02 -3.68
CA GLY A 175 -11.68 9.81 -2.30
C GLY A 175 -12.65 8.93 -1.50
N SER A 176 -13.96 9.13 -1.67
CA SER A 176 -14.99 8.31 -1.02
C SER A 176 -14.97 6.87 -1.52
N LEU A 177 -14.83 6.66 -2.83
CA LEU A 177 -14.63 5.34 -3.43
C LEU A 177 -13.41 4.63 -2.84
N LEU A 178 -12.25 5.31 -2.81
CA LEU A 178 -11.03 4.75 -2.26
C LEU A 178 -11.27 4.32 -0.81
N ARG A 179 -11.84 5.20 0.02
CA ARG A 179 -12.15 4.89 1.42
C ARG A 179 -13.01 3.64 1.56
N ARG A 180 -14.14 3.55 0.83
CA ARG A 180 -14.99 2.35 0.86
C ARG A 180 -14.24 1.10 0.42
N SER A 181 -13.50 1.18 -0.69
CA SER A 181 -12.78 0.03 -1.25
C SER A 181 -11.70 -0.49 -0.30
N PHE A 182 -10.97 0.41 0.39
CA PHE A 182 -9.99 0.03 1.41
C PHE A 182 -10.64 -0.69 2.60
N HIS A 183 -11.79 -0.19 3.08
CA HIS A 183 -12.52 -0.83 4.19
C HIS A 183 -13.02 -2.23 3.83
N LEU A 184 -13.25 -2.53 2.54
CA LEU A 184 -13.70 -3.84 2.08
C LEU A 184 -12.59 -4.90 2.01
N ASP A 185 -11.41 -4.59 1.45
CA ASP A 185 -10.42 -5.65 1.11
C ASP A 185 -8.93 -5.25 1.29
N SER A 186 -8.62 -4.21 2.08
CA SER A 186 -7.22 -3.83 2.32
C SER A 186 -6.51 -4.75 3.32
N GLY A 187 -7.25 -5.33 4.27
CA GLY A 187 -6.66 -6.03 5.42
C GLY A 187 -5.98 -5.10 6.43
N LEU A 188 -6.11 -3.79 6.28
CA LEU A 188 -5.81 -2.81 7.34
C LEU A 188 -7.04 -2.66 8.25
N ASP A 189 -6.82 -2.29 9.51
CA ASP A 189 -7.93 -1.92 10.38
C ASP A 189 -8.54 -0.57 9.96
N GLY A 190 -9.81 -0.37 10.31
CA GLY A 190 -10.56 0.81 9.88
C GLY A 190 -9.95 2.14 10.33
N GLN A 191 -9.35 2.19 11.51
CA GLN A 191 -8.72 3.41 12.02
C GLN A 191 -7.45 3.75 11.22
N THR A 192 -6.63 2.75 10.91
CA THR A 192 -5.46 2.93 10.04
C THR A 192 -5.86 3.40 8.66
N ILE A 193 -6.94 2.86 8.07
CA ILE A 193 -7.45 3.28 6.76
C ILE A 193 -7.86 4.76 6.79
N ASP A 194 -8.71 5.14 7.75
CA ASP A 194 -9.21 6.52 7.83
C ASP A 194 -8.07 7.51 8.07
N THR A 195 -7.17 7.19 8.99
CA THR A 195 -6.01 8.05 9.31
C THR A 195 -5.09 8.20 8.10
N LEU A 196 -4.81 7.11 7.39
CA LEU A 196 -3.97 7.13 6.19
C LEU A 196 -4.58 8.02 5.10
N LEU A 197 -5.87 7.84 4.81
CA LEU A 197 -6.56 8.60 3.77
C LEU A 197 -6.72 10.07 4.15
N ASP A 198 -6.96 10.38 5.42
CA ASP A 198 -7.04 11.76 5.92
C ASP A 198 -5.70 12.50 5.76
N MET A 199 -4.57 11.80 5.92
CA MET A 199 -3.23 12.38 5.72
C MET A 199 -2.86 12.46 4.23
N ALA A 200 -3.18 11.44 3.44
CA ALA A 200 -2.66 11.29 2.08
C ALA A 200 -3.54 11.95 1.00
N LEU A 201 -4.86 12.07 1.23
CA LEU A 201 -5.75 12.73 0.28
C LEU A 201 -5.63 14.26 0.37
N ALA A 202 -5.81 14.92 -0.78
CA ALA A 202 -5.99 16.37 -0.83
C ALA A 202 -7.29 16.77 -0.12
N PRO A 203 -7.43 17.99 0.43
CA PRO A 203 -8.62 18.37 1.21
C PRO A 203 -9.90 18.29 0.38
N SER A 204 -9.78 18.54 -0.93
CA SER A 204 -10.87 18.38 -1.91
C SER A 204 -11.33 16.94 -2.12
N ALA A 205 -10.51 15.96 -1.74
CA ALA A 205 -10.79 14.53 -1.86
C ALA A 205 -11.11 13.87 -0.50
N SER A 206 -10.68 14.46 0.62
CA SER A 206 -10.89 13.89 1.96
C SER A 206 -12.36 13.87 2.38
N GLY A 207 -13.20 14.72 1.76
CA GLY A 207 -14.59 14.94 2.16
C GLY A 207 -14.64 15.66 3.50
N TYR A 208 -15.02 16.93 3.50
CA TYR A 208 -15.10 17.73 4.74
C TYR A 208 -16.03 17.02 5.74
N ARG A 209 -15.48 16.47 6.83
CA ARG A 209 -16.29 16.05 7.99
C ARG A 209 -17.02 17.30 8.48
N LYS A 210 -18.34 17.37 8.29
CA LYS A 210 -19.16 18.25 9.10
C LYS A 210 -19.06 17.72 10.53
N HIS A 211 -18.40 18.50 11.39
CA HIS A 211 -18.53 18.39 12.83
C HIS A 211 -19.97 18.67 13.27
#